data_AF-A0A8T3Y999-F1
#
_entry.id   AF-A0A8T3Y999-F1
#
_cell.length_a   1.000
_cell.length_b   1.000
_cell.length_c   1.000
_cell.angle_alpha   90.00
_cell.angle_beta   90.00
_cell.angle_gamma   90.00
#
_symmetry.space_group_name_H-M   'P 1'
#
loop_
_entity.id
_entity.type
_entity.pdbx_description
1 polymer ?
#
loop_
_entity_poly.entity_id
_entity_poly.type
_entity_poly.pdbx_seq_one_letter_code
_entity_poly.pdbx_strand_id
1 'polypeptide(L)'
;MAIKLSPEQQKAIEEQKTNCPFCKIVKGDIPAKKVYEDAEVQAVMDINPASKGHMLVMPKEHYPIMSLIPDKTFEHLFSVTQQLCGVVQQGLLTAGSTVFIANGAAAGQQSQHFLLHVIPRENHDHLSMLEIPSKPVDLKEIDKIHTDLRNNLTIMLRNHFKQMGKQFTGEQTLLETMSPEKLIAIIEANQPILELLLTKPEEFKQLVPKHPQLSVMFKGKDVDAIVNEIVKKHGAKKKEHKEEKTEEKKAVPVEKSKPHAEEEEAKKKAPEKQEKRNEQEKNEEKKPSIDDIARLFTGK
;
A
#
# COMPACT_ATOMS: atom_id res chain seq x y z
N MET A 1 1.71 -16.36 0.83
CA MET A 1 0.91 -16.36 -0.40
C MET A 1 1.73 -15.58 -1.41
N ALA A 2 2.44 -16.25 -2.33
CA ALA A 2 3.30 -15.54 -3.27
C ALA A 2 2.49 -14.90 -4.39
N ILE A 3 2.49 -13.57 -4.48
CA ILE A 3 1.90 -12.84 -5.61
C ILE A 3 2.68 -13.20 -6.87
N LYS A 4 1.99 -13.64 -7.94
CA LYS A 4 2.64 -13.93 -9.21
C LYS A 4 2.92 -12.62 -9.95
N LEU A 5 4.18 -12.21 -9.93
CA LEU A 5 4.65 -11.00 -10.59
C LEU A 5 4.77 -11.20 -12.11
N SER A 6 4.46 -10.16 -12.88
CA SER A 6 4.76 -10.11 -14.31
C SER A 6 6.29 -10.07 -14.55
N PRO A 7 6.78 -10.45 -15.74
CA PRO A 7 8.20 -10.34 -16.07
C PRO A 7 8.74 -8.90 -15.91
N GLU A 8 7.94 -7.90 -16.26
CA GLU A 8 8.28 -6.48 -16.10
C GLU A 8 8.43 -6.09 -14.62
N GLN A 9 7.52 -6.58 -13.77
CA GLN A 9 7.59 -6.34 -12.33
C GLN A 9 8.81 -7.02 -11.71
N GLN A 10 9.13 -8.25 -12.12
CA GLN A 10 10.33 -8.96 -11.65
C GLN A 10 11.60 -8.21 -12.04
N LYS A 11 11.68 -7.73 -13.28
CA LYS A 11 12.80 -6.92 -13.76
C LYS A 11 12.96 -5.63 -12.95
N ALA A 12 11.86 -4.91 -12.70
CA ALA A 12 11.90 -3.70 -11.89
C ALA A 12 12.40 -3.96 -10.46
N ILE A 13 11.97 -5.05 -9.82
CA ILE A 13 12.44 -5.43 -8.48
C ILE A 13 13.93 -5.76 -8.49
N GLU A 14 14.44 -6.41 -9.53
CA GLU A 14 15.88 -6.73 -9.63
C GLU A 14 16.73 -5.47 -9.82
N GLU A 15 16.24 -4.50 -10.60
CA GLU A 15 16.87 -3.18 -10.75
C GLU A 15 16.89 -2.41 -9.41
N GLN A 16 15.80 -2.51 -8.62
CA GLN A 16 15.72 -1.94 -7.27
C GLN A 16 16.72 -2.61 -6.32
N LYS A 17 16.79 -3.95 -6.32
CA LYS A 17 17.72 -4.75 -5.50
C LYS A 17 19.18 -4.33 -5.74
N THR A 18 19.54 -4.09 -7.00
CA THR A 18 20.91 -3.70 -7.39
C THR A 18 21.34 -2.36 -6.77
N ASN A 19 20.41 -1.41 -6.68
CA ASN A 19 20.67 -0.07 -6.16
C ASN A 19 20.26 0.10 -4.68
N CYS A 20 19.80 -0.97 -4.04
CA CYS A 20 19.27 -0.92 -2.68
C CYS A 20 20.39 -0.77 -1.63
N PRO A 21 20.40 0.28 -0.79
CA PRO A 21 21.38 0.43 0.28
C PRO A 21 21.25 -0.67 1.34
N PHE A 22 20.05 -1.17 1.62
CA PHE A 22 19.81 -2.25 2.58
C PHE A 22 20.33 -3.59 2.08
N CYS A 23 20.20 -3.89 0.78
CA CYS A 23 20.85 -5.06 0.20
C CYS A 23 22.38 -4.98 0.31
N LYS A 24 22.95 -3.78 0.15
CA LYS A 24 24.39 -3.54 0.35
C LYS A 24 24.80 -3.71 1.83
N ILE A 25 23.95 -3.31 2.78
CA ILE A 25 24.16 -3.58 4.21
C ILE A 25 24.12 -5.09 4.49
N VAL A 26 23.13 -5.81 3.96
CA VAL A 26 23.00 -7.26 4.09
C VAL A 26 24.23 -7.99 3.53
N LYS A 27 24.76 -7.53 2.39
CA LYS A 27 25.99 -8.07 1.78
C LYS A 27 27.27 -7.71 2.54
N GLY A 28 27.23 -6.68 3.40
CA GLY A 28 28.39 -6.14 4.10
C GLY A 28 29.19 -5.09 3.32
N ASP A 29 28.69 -4.64 2.17
CA ASP A 29 29.31 -3.59 1.34
C ASP A 29 29.21 -2.21 2.01
N ILE A 30 28.15 -1.99 2.79
CA ILE A 30 27.96 -0.79 3.62
C ILE A 30 28.05 -1.20 5.08
N PRO A 31 28.90 -0.54 5.90
CA PRO A 31 29.00 -0.86 7.32
C PRO A 31 27.71 -0.50 8.05
N ALA A 32 27.23 -1.40 8.90
CA ALA A 32 26.09 -1.16 9.78
C ALA A 32 26.36 -1.75 11.18
N LYS A 33 25.74 -1.17 12.20
CA LYS A 33 25.78 -1.71 13.57
C LYS A 33 24.72 -2.79 13.69
N LYS A 34 25.12 -4.04 13.45
CA LYS A 34 24.24 -5.22 13.53
C LYS A 34 23.90 -5.53 14.98
N VAL A 35 22.60 -5.70 15.25
CA VAL A 35 22.05 -6.12 16.55
C VAL A 35 21.69 -7.61 16.50
N TYR A 36 21.19 -8.07 15.35
CA TYR A 36 20.80 -9.46 15.13
C TYR A 36 21.06 -9.86 13.68
N GLU A 37 21.41 -11.11 13.47
CA GLU A 37 21.54 -11.69 12.14
C GLU A 37 21.40 -13.21 12.20
N ASP A 38 20.60 -13.77 11.28
CA ASP A 38 20.55 -15.20 11.03
C ASP A 38 20.53 -15.50 9.51
N ALA A 39 20.03 -16.66 9.10
CA ALA A 39 19.99 -17.04 7.69
C ALA A 39 19.01 -16.21 6.84
N GLU A 40 17.93 -15.67 7.42
CA GLU A 40 16.82 -15.04 6.69
C GLU A 40 16.62 -13.55 7.04
N VAL A 41 17.02 -13.12 8.24
CA VAL A 41 16.71 -11.80 8.82
C VAL A 41 17.97 -11.13 9.34
N GLN A 42 18.00 -9.81 9.25
CA GLN A 42 19.02 -8.96 9.84
C GLN A 42 18.36 -7.77 10.53
N ALA A 43 18.89 -7.38 11.70
CA ALA A 43 18.51 -6.15 12.38
C ALA A 43 19.73 -5.27 12.60
N VAL A 44 19.60 -3.99 12.27
CA VAL A 44 20.66 -2.99 12.39
C VAL A 44 20.14 -1.75 13.10
N MET A 45 21.05 -1.02 13.76
CA MET A 45 20.72 0.30 14.31
C MET A 45 20.45 1.29 13.17
N ASP A 46 19.39 2.08 13.29
CA ASP A 46 19.15 3.19 12.38
C ASP A 46 20.22 4.28 12.59
N ILE A 47 20.76 4.80 11.49
CA ILE A 47 21.71 5.92 11.51
C ILE A 47 21.03 7.28 11.70
N ASN A 48 19.72 7.35 11.41
CA ASN A 48 18.85 8.50 11.64
C ASN A 48 17.76 8.09 12.64
N PRO A 49 18.11 7.80 13.91
CA PRO A 49 17.19 7.23 14.86
C PRO A 49 16.07 8.22 15.24
N ALA A 50 14.83 7.74 15.27
CA ALA A 50 13.70 8.50 15.82
C ALA A 50 13.79 8.61 17.36
N SER A 51 14.33 7.58 18.00
CA SER A 51 14.65 7.56 19.43
C SER A 51 15.89 6.70 19.69
N LYS A 52 16.49 6.85 20.87
CA LYS A 52 17.64 6.05 21.29
C LYS A 52 17.27 4.56 21.25
N GLY A 53 17.99 3.79 20.43
CA GLY A 53 17.73 2.36 20.25
C GLY A 53 16.83 2.02 19.07
N HIS A 54 16.51 2.98 18.19
CA HIS A 54 15.79 2.71 16.94
C HIS A 54 16.54 1.68 16.09
N MET A 55 15.88 0.58 15.77
CA MET A 55 16.38 -0.50 14.92
C MET A 55 15.53 -0.66 13.67
N LEU A 56 16.19 -1.09 12.60
CA LEU A 56 15.58 -1.53 11.35
C LEU A 56 15.75 -3.04 11.26
N VAL A 57 14.64 -3.77 11.23
CA VAL A 57 14.57 -5.23 11.05
C VAL A 57 14.13 -5.51 9.62
N MET A 58 14.87 -6.34 8.91
CA MET A 58 14.64 -6.59 7.50
C MET A 58 14.94 -8.03 7.10
N PRO A 59 14.21 -8.58 6.11
CA PRO A 59 14.63 -9.81 5.46
C PRO A 59 15.95 -9.56 4.71
N LYS A 60 16.80 -10.59 4.65
CA LYS A 60 18.03 -10.57 3.85
C LYS A 60 17.73 -10.54 2.36
N GLU A 61 16.69 -11.26 1.94
CA GLU A 61 16.18 -11.16 0.58
C GLU A 61 15.44 -9.83 0.34
N HIS A 62 15.50 -9.37 -0.90
CA HIS A 62 14.93 -8.09 -1.29
C HIS A 62 13.44 -8.21 -1.58
N TYR A 63 12.64 -7.58 -0.73
CA TYR A 63 11.21 -7.41 -0.94
C TYR A 63 10.86 -5.92 -0.82
N PRO A 64 10.30 -5.28 -1.86
CA PRO A 64 9.97 -3.87 -1.79
C PRO A 64 8.86 -3.51 -0.81
N ILE A 65 7.86 -4.39 -0.68
CA ILE A 65 6.67 -4.16 0.14
C ILE A 65 6.24 -5.48 0.79
N MET A 66 5.47 -5.37 1.88
CA MET A 66 5.06 -6.49 2.72
C MET A 66 4.38 -7.61 1.95
N SER A 67 3.53 -7.27 0.98
CA SER A 67 2.73 -8.22 0.21
C SER A 67 3.53 -9.14 -0.72
N LEU A 68 4.83 -8.85 -0.90
CA LEU A 68 5.74 -9.64 -1.73
C LEU A 68 6.57 -10.64 -0.91
N ILE A 69 6.50 -10.57 0.42
CA ILE A 69 7.27 -11.44 1.31
C ILE A 69 6.59 -12.82 1.37
N PRO A 70 7.32 -13.93 1.19
CA PRO A 70 6.79 -15.28 1.40
C PRO A 70 6.36 -15.51 2.86
N ASP A 71 5.32 -16.32 3.09
CA ASP A 71 4.73 -16.52 4.42
C ASP A 71 5.77 -16.95 5.47
N LYS A 72 6.62 -17.92 5.15
CA LYS A 72 7.65 -18.42 6.07
C LYS A 72 8.62 -17.32 6.50
N THR A 73 9.10 -16.53 5.55
CA THR A 73 10.00 -15.41 5.83
C THR A 73 9.29 -14.31 6.60
N PHE A 74 8.01 -14.04 6.30
CA PHE A 74 7.19 -13.09 7.05
C PHE A 74 6.98 -13.53 8.50
N GLU A 75 6.58 -14.79 8.73
CA GLU A 75 6.41 -15.39 10.06
C GLU A 75 7.69 -15.29 10.88
N HIS A 76 8.82 -15.67 10.28
CA HIS A 76 10.12 -15.61 10.94
C HIS A 76 10.55 -14.18 11.25
N LEU A 77 10.39 -13.26 10.30
CA LEU A 77 10.69 -11.83 10.47
C LEU A 77 9.92 -11.20 11.63
N PHE A 78 8.62 -11.50 11.76
CA PHE A 78 7.82 -10.99 12.87
C PHE A 78 8.14 -11.67 14.21
N SER A 79 8.47 -12.97 14.20
CA SER A 79 8.96 -13.68 15.39
C SER A 79 10.24 -13.05 15.93
N VAL A 80 11.22 -12.77 15.06
CA VAL A 80 12.45 -12.06 15.41
C VAL A 80 12.15 -10.65 15.92
N THR A 81 11.27 -9.92 15.25
CA THR A 81 10.88 -8.55 15.65
C THR A 81 10.26 -8.52 17.04
N GLN A 82 9.41 -9.50 17.37
CA GLN A 82 8.83 -9.66 18.70
C GLN A 82 9.92 -9.81 19.78
N GLN A 83 10.91 -10.66 19.54
CA GLN A 83 12.04 -10.86 20.47
C GLN A 83 12.87 -9.58 20.62
N LEU A 84 13.14 -8.88 19.51
CA LEU A 84 13.91 -7.63 19.51
C LEU A 84 13.20 -6.49 20.27
N CYS A 85 11.87 -6.45 20.25
CA CYS A 85 11.12 -5.52 21.11
C CYS A 85 11.41 -5.77 22.59
N GLY A 86 11.42 -7.04 23.02
CA GLY A 86 11.79 -7.42 24.39
C GLY A 86 13.24 -7.07 24.74
N VAL A 87 14.18 -7.31 23.81
CA VAL A 87 15.60 -6.95 23.99
C VAL A 87 15.78 -5.46 24.18
N VAL A 88 15.12 -4.63 23.35
CA VAL A 88 15.17 -3.17 23.47
C VAL A 88 14.60 -2.71 24.81
N GLN A 89 13.44 -3.24 25.19
CA GLN A 89 12.77 -2.82 26.41
C GLN A 89 13.60 -3.15 27.64
N GLN A 90 14.20 -4.36 27.69
CA GLN A 90 15.06 -4.77 28.80
C GLN A 90 16.42 -4.07 28.78
N GLY A 91 17.04 -3.94 27.61
CA GLY A 91 18.39 -3.39 27.47
C GLY A 91 18.46 -1.88 27.68
N LEU A 92 17.38 -1.16 27.37
CA LEU A 92 17.29 0.29 27.52
C LEU A 92 16.34 0.75 28.62
N LEU A 93 15.64 -0.17 29.28
CA LEU A 93 14.65 0.09 30.33
C LEU A 93 13.55 1.05 29.86
N THR A 94 13.12 0.90 28.61
CA THR A 94 12.14 1.82 28.01
C THR A 94 10.72 1.52 28.47
N ALA A 95 9.87 2.55 28.52
CA ALA A 95 8.45 2.38 28.85
C ALA A 95 7.69 1.53 27.81
N GLY A 96 8.15 1.51 26.55
CA GLY A 96 7.61 0.64 25.52
C GLY A 96 8.38 0.70 24.21
N SER A 97 7.73 0.26 23.13
CA SER A 97 8.22 0.38 21.76
C SER A 97 7.09 0.59 20.76
N THR A 98 7.38 1.27 19.65
CA THR A 98 6.53 1.37 18.47
C THR A 98 7.10 0.46 17.39
N VAL A 99 6.28 -0.43 16.86
CA VAL A 99 6.60 -1.19 15.64
C VAL A 99 5.90 -0.51 14.46
N PHE A 100 6.66 -0.03 13.49
CA PHE A 100 6.16 0.76 12.37
C PHE A 100 6.59 0.17 11.02
N ILE A 101 5.67 0.18 10.06
CA ILE A 101 5.88 -0.26 8.68
C ILE A 101 5.25 0.79 7.77
N ALA A 102 6.05 1.38 6.89
CA ALA A 102 5.54 2.14 5.76
C ALA A 102 5.50 1.23 4.53
N ASN A 103 4.30 0.93 4.02
CA ASN A 103 4.10 0.03 2.89
C ASN A 103 3.69 0.81 1.62
N GLY A 104 4.68 1.17 0.81
CA GLY A 104 4.55 2.00 -0.38
C GLY A 104 4.92 3.47 -0.13
N ALA A 105 5.33 4.17 -1.20
CA ALA A 105 5.79 5.56 -1.11
C ALA A 105 4.73 6.51 -0.52
N ALA A 106 3.45 6.31 -0.88
CA ALA A 106 2.34 7.10 -0.33
C ALA A 106 2.12 6.91 1.19
N ALA A 107 2.59 5.79 1.74
CA ALA A 107 2.58 5.53 3.18
C ALA A 107 3.83 6.08 3.90
N GLY A 108 4.70 6.80 3.20
CA GLY A 108 5.93 7.37 3.75
C GLY A 108 7.17 6.47 3.62
N GLN A 109 7.10 5.38 2.84
CA GLN A 109 8.24 4.47 2.66
C GLN A 109 9.38 5.18 1.92
N GLN A 110 10.55 5.28 2.57
CA GLN A 110 11.71 6.00 2.03
C GLN A 110 12.69 5.12 1.24
N SER A 111 12.56 3.80 1.34
CA SER A 111 13.41 2.85 0.60
C SER A 111 12.61 1.64 0.15
N GLN A 112 12.92 1.14 -1.03
CA GLN A 112 12.25 -0.01 -1.64
C GLN A 112 12.81 -1.35 -1.12
N HIS A 113 13.19 -1.42 0.14
CA HIS A 113 13.46 -2.65 0.89
C HIS A 113 12.49 -2.66 2.07
N PHE A 114 11.88 -3.80 2.35
CA PHE A 114 10.93 -3.90 3.44
C PHE A 114 11.64 -3.76 4.79
N LEU A 115 11.22 -2.77 5.57
CA LEU A 115 11.76 -2.48 6.89
C LEU A 115 10.63 -2.51 7.93
N LEU A 116 10.90 -3.20 9.02
CA LEU A 116 10.19 -3.07 10.28
C LEU A 116 11.01 -2.14 11.18
N HIS A 117 10.44 -1.00 11.52
CA HIS A 117 11.01 -0.10 12.49
C HIS A 117 10.65 -0.57 13.90
N VAL A 118 11.64 -0.77 14.76
CA VAL A 118 11.44 -0.95 16.20
C VAL A 118 11.98 0.29 16.90
N ILE A 119 11.08 1.16 17.34
CA ILE A 119 11.38 2.47 17.92
C ILE A 119 11.08 2.40 19.42
N PRO A 120 12.08 2.38 20.30
CA PRO A 120 11.85 2.44 21.75
C PRO A 120 11.12 3.73 22.11
N ARG A 121 10.21 3.67 23.08
CA ARG A 121 9.37 4.80 23.50
C ARG A 121 9.56 5.11 24.97
N GLU A 122 9.62 6.40 25.27
CA GLU A 122 9.61 6.92 26.64
C GLU A 122 8.41 7.83 26.86
N ASN A 123 8.06 8.02 28.13
CA ASN A 123 7.07 9.03 28.48
C ASN A 123 7.54 10.41 28.01
N HIS A 124 6.66 11.12 27.31
CA HIS A 124 6.94 12.46 26.78
C HIS A 124 8.13 12.53 25.81
N ASP A 125 8.42 11.47 25.05
CA ASP A 125 9.50 11.48 24.06
C ASP A 125 9.27 12.37 22.83
N HIS A 126 8.16 13.13 22.81
CA HIS A 126 7.77 14.08 21.75
C HIS A 126 7.69 13.49 20.34
N LEU A 127 7.82 12.17 20.19
CA LEU A 127 7.41 11.48 18.99
C LEU A 127 5.89 11.52 18.98
N SER A 128 5.34 12.31 18.06
CA SER A 128 3.91 12.43 17.88
C SER A 128 3.30 11.04 17.89
N MET A 129 2.31 10.84 18.76
CA MET A 129 1.40 9.71 18.62
C MET A 129 1.01 9.65 17.14
N LEU A 130 0.85 8.45 16.56
CA LEU A 130 0.25 8.31 15.23
C LEU A 130 -1.04 9.14 15.17
N GLU A 131 -0.93 10.40 14.73
CA GLU A 131 -2.05 11.33 14.63
C GLU A 131 -2.81 10.89 13.39
N ILE A 132 -3.56 9.81 13.54
CA ILE A 132 -4.43 9.29 12.51
C ILE A 132 -5.71 10.12 12.63
N PRO A 133 -5.93 11.12 11.77
CA PRO A 133 -7.14 11.92 11.84
C PRO A 133 -8.33 11.00 11.59
N SER A 134 -9.33 11.07 12.47
CA SER A 134 -10.62 10.45 12.18
C SER A 134 -11.38 11.33 11.20
N LYS A 135 -11.84 10.73 10.11
CA LYS A 135 -12.74 11.39 9.16
C LYS A 135 -14.11 10.70 9.25
N PRO A 136 -15.22 11.44 9.32
CA PRO A 136 -16.53 10.84 9.18
C PRO A 136 -16.65 10.22 7.79
N VAL A 137 -17.16 8.99 7.71
CA VAL A 137 -17.38 8.26 6.46
C VAL A 137 -18.86 7.86 6.39
N ASP A 138 -19.46 7.93 5.19
CA ASP A 138 -20.83 7.47 4.96
C ASP A 138 -20.93 5.95 5.13
N LEU A 139 -21.88 5.48 5.94
CA LEU A 139 -22.11 4.05 6.18
C LEU A 139 -22.44 3.30 4.88
N LYS A 140 -23.15 3.93 3.92
CA LYS A 140 -23.43 3.31 2.61
C LYS A 140 -22.16 3.10 1.79
N GLU A 141 -21.21 4.03 1.89
CA GLU A 141 -19.91 3.92 1.24
C GLU A 141 -19.08 2.80 1.87
N ILE A 142 -19.11 2.69 3.20
CA ILE A 142 -18.47 1.58 3.94
C ILE A 142 -19.02 0.23 3.48
N ASP A 143 -20.34 0.07 3.35
CA ASP A 143 -20.94 -1.20 2.91
C ASP A 143 -20.49 -1.61 1.51
N LYS A 144 -20.37 -0.63 0.61
CA LYS A 144 -19.85 -0.84 -0.75
C LYS A 144 -18.39 -1.27 -0.71
N ILE A 145 -17.53 -0.53 -0.01
CA ILE A 145 -16.09 -0.84 0.12
C ILE A 145 -15.92 -2.22 0.76
N HIS A 146 -16.68 -2.52 1.81
CA HIS A 146 -16.68 -3.82 2.47
C HIS A 146 -17.00 -4.96 1.48
N THR A 147 -18.00 -4.76 0.62
CA THR A 147 -18.39 -5.74 -0.40
C THR A 147 -17.26 -5.94 -1.42
N ASP A 148 -16.65 -4.86 -1.90
CA ASP A 148 -15.54 -4.89 -2.86
C ASP A 148 -14.31 -5.61 -2.27
N LEU A 149 -13.95 -5.30 -1.01
CA LEU A 149 -12.84 -5.95 -0.30
C LEU A 149 -13.10 -7.44 -0.06
N ARG A 150 -14.32 -7.82 0.34
CA ARG A 150 -14.69 -9.23 0.51
C ARG A 150 -14.63 -10.00 -0.81
N ASN A 151 -15.11 -9.40 -1.90
CA ASN A 151 -15.03 -10.03 -3.22
C ASN A 151 -13.59 -10.26 -3.66
N ASN A 152 -12.73 -9.25 -3.49
CA ASN A 152 -11.31 -9.34 -3.81
C ASN A 152 -10.60 -10.39 -2.95
N LEU A 153 -10.93 -10.46 -1.65
CA LEU A 153 -10.40 -11.48 -0.74
C LEU A 153 -10.78 -12.89 -1.23
N THR A 154 -12.03 -13.11 -1.59
CA THR A 154 -12.48 -14.44 -2.05
C THR A 154 -11.83 -14.84 -3.38
N ILE A 155 -11.64 -13.89 -4.31
CA ILE A 155 -10.88 -14.13 -5.55
C ILE A 155 -9.44 -14.52 -5.21
N MET A 156 -8.79 -13.77 -4.33
CA MET A 156 -7.42 -14.01 -3.90
C MET A 156 -7.26 -15.39 -3.26
N LEU A 157 -8.13 -15.74 -2.30
CA LEU A 157 -8.13 -17.04 -1.65
C LEU A 157 -8.33 -18.16 -2.67
N ARG A 158 -9.32 -18.06 -3.56
CA ARG A 158 -9.54 -19.06 -4.61
C ARG A 158 -8.31 -19.29 -5.48
N ASN A 159 -7.65 -18.22 -5.91
CA ASN A 159 -6.41 -18.31 -6.70
C ASN A 159 -5.31 -19.02 -5.90
N HIS A 160 -5.17 -18.71 -4.61
CA HIS A 160 -4.21 -19.36 -3.73
C HIS A 160 -4.49 -20.85 -3.55
N PHE A 161 -5.71 -21.25 -3.20
CA PHE A 161 -6.09 -22.65 -3.04
C PHE A 161 -5.93 -23.44 -4.36
N LYS A 162 -6.30 -22.83 -5.49
CA LYS A 162 -6.08 -23.42 -6.83
C LYS A 162 -4.60 -23.68 -7.10
N GLN A 163 -3.71 -22.76 -6.73
CA GLN A 163 -2.26 -22.96 -6.88
C GLN A 163 -1.73 -24.08 -5.98
N MET A 164 -2.35 -24.31 -4.82
CA MET A 164 -2.02 -25.43 -3.93
C MET A 164 -2.65 -26.76 -4.36
N GLY A 165 -3.36 -26.81 -5.50
CA GLY A 165 -4.09 -28.01 -5.93
C GLY A 165 -5.28 -28.37 -5.03
N LYS A 166 -5.76 -27.42 -4.22
CA LYS A 166 -6.88 -27.59 -3.29
C LYS A 166 -8.11 -26.84 -3.79
N GLN A 167 -9.30 -27.38 -3.50
CA GLN A 167 -10.55 -26.69 -3.77
C GLN A 167 -10.86 -25.72 -2.61
N PHE A 168 -11.11 -24.46 -2.93
CA PHE A 168 -11.63 -23.51 -1.95
C PHE A 168 -13.09 -23.85 -1.64
N THR A 169 -13.42 -24.14 -0.38
CA THR A 169 -14.75 -24.55 0.09
C THR A 169 -15.55 -23.41 0.75
N GLY A 170 -15.03 -22.17 0.72
CA GLY A 170 -15.74 -21.00 1.25
C GLY A 170 -16.95 -20.60 0.39
N GLU A 171 -17.81 -19.72 0.93
CA GLU A 171 -19.01 -19.21 0.26
C GLU A 171 -18.72 -18.70 -1.16
N GLN A 172 -19.71 -18.88 -2.05
CA GLN A 172 -19.66 -18.39 -3.43
C GLN A 172 -19.42 -16.87 -3.44
N THR A 173 -18.56 -16.37 -4.33
CA THR A 173 -18.32 -14.92 -4.47
C THR A 173 -19.63 -14.19 -4.76
N LEU A 174 -19.78 -12.92 -4.34
CA LEU A 174 -20.89 -12.09 -4.79
C LEU A 174 -20.94 -12.06 -6.33
N LEU A 175 -19.79 -12.09 -7.00
CA LEU A 175 -19.68 -12.18 -8.47
C LEU A 175 -20.31 -13.45 -9.08
N GLU A 176 -20.32 -14.57 -8.36
CA GLU A 176 -20.95 -15.83 -8.80
C GLU A 176 -22.46 -15.85 -8.51
N THR A 177 -22.86 -15.25 -7.38
CA THR A 177 -24.27 -15.14 -6.93
C THR A 177 -24.98 -13.88 -7.42
N MET A 178 -24.26 -13.00 -8.13
CA MET A 178 -24.78 -11.74 -8.66
C MET A 178 -25.83 -12.01 -9.72
N SER A 179 -26.93 -11.28 -9.66
CA SER A 179 -27.98 -11.38 -10.66
C SER A 179 -27.52 -10.79 -12.00
N PRO A 180 -28.07 -11.26 -13.14
CA PRO A 180 -27.74 -10.72 -14.46
C PRO A 180 -27.90 -9.20 -14.54
N GLU A 181 -28.89 -8.62 -13.85
CA GLU A 181 -29.15 -7.18 -13.86
C GLU A 181 -28.02 -6.38 -13.18
N LYS A 182 -27.47 -6.89 -12.07
CA LYS A 182 -26.32 -6.28 -11.40
C LYS A 182 -25.05 -6.38 -12.22
N LEU A 183 -24.86 -7.49 -12.94
CA LEU A 183 -23.73 -7.68 -13.85
C LEU A 183 -23.78 -6.66 -15.00
N ILE A 184 -24.97 -6.48 -15.60
CA ILE A 184 -25.21 -5.45 -16.63
C ILE A 184 -24.89 -4.06 -16.09
N ALA A 185 -25.35 -3.71 -14.88
CA ALA A 185 -25.08 -2.40 -14.28
C ALA A 185 -23.57 -2.13 -14.07
N ILE A 186 -22.78 -3.14 -13.70
CA ILE A 186 -21.32 -3.02 -13.57
C ILE A 186 -20.67 -2.80 -14.94
N ILE A 187 -21.10 -3.54 -15.96
CA ILE A 187 -20.60 -3.39 -17.33
C ILE A 187 -20.93 -1.99 -17.86
N GLU A 188 -22.15 -1.49 -17.61
CA GLU A 188 -22.59 -0.15 -18.00
C GLU A 188 -21.80 0.97 -17.29
N ALA A 189 -21.41 0.75 -16.03
CA ALA A 189 -20.59 1.68 -15.26
C ALA A 189 -19.12 1.71 -15.71
N ASN A 190 -18.64 0.69 -16.44
CA ASN A 190 -17.27 0.57 -16.91
C ASN A 190 -17.17 0.87 -18.41
N GLN A 191 -16.94 2.15 -18.75
CA GLN A 191 -16.93 2.64 -20.14
C GLN A 191 -16.01 1.84 -21.10
N PRO A 192 -14.76 1.49 -20.73
CA PRO A 192 -13.91 0.65 -21.58
C PRO A 192 -14.51 -0.72 -21.93
N ILE A 193 -15.13 -1.39 -20.95
CA ILE A 193 -15.74 -2.72 -21.15
C ILE A 193 -17.00 -2.59 -22.00
N LEU A 194 -17.83 -1.58 -21.72
CA LEU A 194 -19.03 -1.28 -22.49
C LEU A 194 -18.70 -0.97 -23.96
N GLU A 195 -17.65 -0.18 -24.20
CA GLU A 195 -17.20 0.17 -25.55
C GLU A 195 -16.69 -1.06 -26.31
N LEU A 196 -15.89 -1.91 -25.67
CA LEU A 196 -15.42 -3.18 -26.25
C LEU A 196 -16.60 -4.09 -26.62
N LEU A 197 -17.58 -4.22 -25.73
CA LEU A 197 -18.77 -5.04 -25.95
C LEU A 197 -19.63 -4.50 -27.11
N LEU A 198 -19.82 -3.18 -27.21
CA LEU A 198 -20.64 -2.55 -28.25
C LEU A 198 -19.95 -2.45 -29.62
N THR A 199 -18.62 -2.39 -29.65
CA THR A 199 -17.85 -2.29 -30.91
C THR A 199 -17.52 -3.67 -31.46
N LYS A 200 -17.26 -4.64 -30.59
CA LYS A 200 -16.78 -5.98 -30.96
C LYS A 200 -17.39 -7.08 -30.07
N PRO A 201 -18.70 -7.33 -30.21
CA PRO A 201 -19.41 -8.29 -29.35
C PRO A 201 -18.85 -9.71 -29.44
N GLU A 202 -18.44 -10.15 -30.63
CA GLU A 202 -17.87 -11.49 -30.83
C GLU A 202 -16.46 -11.65 -30.23
N GLU A 203 -15.61 -10.61 -30.28
CA GLU A 203 -14.31 -10.63 -29.60
C GLU A 203 -14.48 -10.63 -28.08
N PHE A 204 -15.47 -9.90 -27.57
CA PHE A 204 -15.81 -9.88 -26.14
C PHE A 204 -16.25 -11.28 -25.66
N LYS A 205 -17.15 -11.95 -26.39
CA LYS A 205 -17.60 -13.32 -26.07
C LYS A 205 -16.43 -14.31 -26.02
N GLN A 206 -15.46 -14.18 -26.93
CA GLN A 206 -14.25 -15.02 -26.94
C GLN A 206 -13.27 -14.67 -25.79
N LEU A 207 -13.28 -13.43 -25.31
CA LEU A 207 -12.45 -12.95 -24.21
C LEU A 207 -12.98 -13.39 -22.83
N VAL A 208 -14.30 -13.46 -22.66
CA VAL A 208 -14.96 -13.84 -21.40
C VAL A 208 -14.40 -15.13 -20.76
N PRO A 209 -14.30 -16.27 -21.46
CA PRO A 209 -13.77 -17.50 -20.85
C PRO A 209 -12.25 -17.48 -20.63
N LYS A 210 -11.50 -16.62 -21.34
CA LYS A 210 -10.03 -16.53 -21.28
C LYS A 210 -9.55 -15.58 -20.19
N HIS A 211 -10.36 -14.58 -19.83
CA HIS A 211 -10.00 -13.57 -18.84
C HIS A 211 -10.33 -14.05 -17.41
N PRO A 212 -9.38 -14.02 -16.45
CA PRO A 212 -9.59 -14.54 -15.10
C PRO A 212 -10.75 -13.89 -14.33
N GLN A 213 -11.02 -12.60 -14.57
CA GLN A 213 -12.12 -11.89 -13.91
C GLN A 213 -13.46 -12.08 -14.64
N LEU A 214 -13.48 -12.04 -15.99
CA LEU A 214 -14.72 -12.16 -16.75
C LEU A 214 -15.27 -13.59 -16.68
N SER A 215 -14.39 -14.60 -16.70
CA SER A 215 -14.78 -16.01 -16.59
C SER A 215 -15.48 -16.31 -15.26
N VAL A 216 -15.14 -15.60 -14.18
CA VAL A 216 -15.80 -15.71 -12.87
C VAL A 216 -17.12 -14.95 -12.87
N MET A 217 -17.16 -13.73 -13.42
CA MET A 217 -18.38 -12.90 -13.49
C MET A 217 -19.51 -13.55 -14.29
N PHE A 218 -19.17 -14.24 -15.39
CA PHE A 218 -20.14 -14.87 -16.28
C PHE A 218 -20.36 -16.37 -15.99
N LYS A 219 -19.76 -16.91 -14.93
CA LYS A 219 -19.86 -18.33 -14.58
C LYS A 219 -21.32 -18.73 -14.29
N GLY A 220 -21.84 -19.68 -15.06
CA GLY A 220 -23.22 -20.14 -14.94
C GLY A 220 -24.27 -19.17 -15.48
N LYS A 221 -23.86 -18.15 -16.26
CA LYS A 221 -24.74 -17.18 -16.90
C LYS A 221 -24.63 -17.28 -18.42
N ASP A 222 -25.73 -16.98 -19.11
CA ASP A 222 -25.76 -16.93 -20.57
C ASP A 222 -25.09 -15.64 -21.07
N VAL A 223 -23.86 -15.79 -21.54
CA VAL A 223 -23.04 -14.68 -22.07
C VAL A 223 -23.72 -14.06 -23.29
N ASP A 224 -24.34 -14.87 -24.14
CA ASP A 224 -25.00 -14.39 -25.36
C ASP A 224 -26.25 -13.57 -25.02
N ALA A 225 -27.06 -14.04 -24.07
CA ALA A 225 -28.23 -13.31 -23.61
C ALA A 225 -27.87 -11.92 -23.03
N ILE A 226 -26.85 -11.86 -22.18
CA ILE A 226 -26.40 -10.61 -21.53
C ILE A 226 -25.80 -9.62 -22.55
N VAL A 227 -24.96 -10.11 -23.46
CA VAL A 227 -24.38 -9.28 -24.53
C VAL A 227 -25.48 -8.75 -25.45
N ASN A 228 -26.45 -9.59 -25.83
CA ASN A 228 -27.58 -9.19 -26.67
C ASN A 228 -28.49 -8.16 -25.97
N GLU A 229 -28.70 -8.28 -24.66
CA GLU A 229 -29.46 -7.33 -23.87
C GLU A 229 -28.79 -5.94 -23.82
N ILE A 230 -27.47 -5.91 -23.58
CA ILE A 230 -26.69 -4.66 -23.56
C ILE A 230 -26.64 -4.01 -24.95
N VAL A 231 -26.44 -4.81 -26.01
CA VAL A 231 -26.45 -4.34 -27.41
C VAL A 231 -27.84 -3.83 -27.80
N LYS A 232 -28.93 -4.47 -27.35
CA LYS A 232 -30.29 -3.98 -27.59
C LYS A 232 -30.57 -2.66 -26.87
N LYS A 233 -30.08 -2.50 -25.63
CA LYS A 233 -30.29 -1.32 -24.78
C LYS A 233 -29.47 -0.09 -25.24
N HIS A 234 -28.25 -0.29 -25.74
CA HIS A 234 -27.33 0.81 -26.11
C HIS A 234 -27.02 0.91 -27.60
N GLY A 235 -27.25 -0.14 -28.38
CA GLY A 235 -27.05 -0.14 -29.84
C GLY A 235 -28.02 0.76 -30.60
N ALA A 236 -29.22 1.01 -30.05
CA ALA A 236 -30.18 1.95 -30.63
C ALA A 236 -29.75 3.42 -30.50
N LYS A 237 -28.92 3.77 -29.50
CA LYS A 237 -28.44 5.15 -29.29
C LYS A 237 -27.33 5.59 -30.25
N LYS A 238 -26.71 4.67 -30.99
CA LYS A 238 -25.63 4.99 -31.95
C LYS A 238 -26.12 5.44 -33.34
N LYS A 239 -27.43 5.38 -33.63
CA LYS A 239 -27.98 5.85 -34.91
C LYS A 239 -28.26 7.37 -34.96
N GLU A 240 -28.46 8.04 -33.83
CA GLU A 240 -28.77 9.49 -33.81
C GLU A 240 -27.52 10.39 -33.74
N HIS A 241 -26.36 9.90 -33.27
CA HIS A 241 -25.15 10.72 -33.14
C HIS A 241 -24.20 10.72 -34.36
N LYS A 242 -24.62 10.13 -35.49
CA LYS A 242 -23.81 10.09 -36.72
C LYS A 242 -24.09 11.22 -37.72
N GLU A 243 -25.21 11.94 -37.58
CA GLU A 243 -25.56 13.03 -38.53
C GLU A 243 -25.07 14.42 -38.09
N GLU A 244 -24.78 14.63 -36.80
CA GLU A 244 -24.50 15.97 -36.26
C GLU A 244 -23.01 16.40 -36.28
N LYS A 245 -22.07 15.51 -36.67
CA LYS A 245 -20.62 15.78 -36.63
C LYS A 245 -19.99 16.20 -37.96
N THR A 246 -20.78 16.55 -38.97
CA THR A 246 -20.28 16.83 -40.32
C THR A 246 -20.12 18.32 -40.68
N GLU A 247 -20.47 19.28 -39.82
CA GLU A 247 -20.47 20.70 -40.22
C GLU A 247 -19.48 21.67 -39.54
N GLU A 248 -18.79 21.31 -38.45
CA GLU A 248 -17.81 22.24 -37.84
C GLU A 248 -16.35 21.82 -38.06
N LYS A 249 -15.87 22.02 -39.30
CA LYS A 249 -14.46 22.27 -39.56
C LYS A 249 -14.31 23.28 -40.69
N LYS A 250 -14.12 24.56 -40.35
CA LYS A 250 -13.40 25.52 -41.20
C LYS A 250 -12.85 26.70 -40.40
N ALA A 251 -11.55 26.93 -40.62
CA ALA A 251 -10.75 28.15 -40.39
C ALA A 251 -10.42 28.50 -38.91
N VAL A 252 -9.25 29.00 -38.44
CA VAL A 252 -7.88 29.41 -38.87
C VAL A 252 -7.35 30.28 -37.67
N PRO A 253 -6.06 30.66 -37.44
CA PRO A 253 -4.74 30.05 -37.66
C PRO A 253 -3.88 29.95 -36.36
N VAL A 254 -2.68 29.40 -36.54
CA VAL A 254 -1.53 29.31 -35.63
C VAL A 254 -0.86 30.67 -35.43
N GLU A 255 -0.52 31.02 -34.18
CA GLU A 255 0.49 32.05 -33.88
C GLU A 255 1.53 31.52 -32.88
N LYS A 256 2.80 31.74 -33.23
CA LYS A 256 4.00 31.32 -32.49
C LYS A 256 4.37 32.39 -31.47
N SER A 257 4.82 31.99 -30.27
CA SER A 257 5.90 32.72 -29.58
C SER A 257 6.58 31.85 -28.52
N LYS A 258 7.89 32.08 -28.39
CA LYS A 258 8.92 31.36 -27.64
C LYS A 258 9.06 31.89 -26.19
N PRO A 259 9.85 31.22 -25.32
CA PRO A 259 9.89 31.48 -23.89
C PRO A 259 10.89 32.59 -23.51
N HIS A 260 10.72 33.19 -22.33
CA HIS A 260 11.75 34.03 -21.70
C HIS A 260 12.00 33.61 -20.25
N ALA A 261 13.28 33.54 -19.92
CA ALA A 261 13.87 33.36 -18.61
C ALA A 261 14.31 34.73 -18.02
N GLU A 262 14.72 34.68 -16.74
CA GLU A 262 15.44 35.71 -15.95
C GLU A 262 14.55 36.87 -15.43
N GLU A 263 14.67 37.38 -14.19
CA GLU A 263 15.88 37.70 -13.44
C GLU A 263 15.61 37.93 -11.92
N GLU A 264 16.70 38.00 -11.15
CA GLU A 264 16.87 38.11 -9.69
C GLU A 264 16.55 39.48 -9.03
N GLU A 265 16.73 39.50 -7.69
CA GLU A 265 16.96 40.63 -6.76
C GLU A 265 15.72 41.35 -6.18
N ALA A 266 15.59 41.68 -4.88
CA ALA A 266 16.51 41.61 -3.74
C ALA A 266 15.81 41.94 -2.38
N LYS A 267 16.40 41.40 -1.30
CA LYS A 267 16.71 42.00 0.02
C LYS A 267 15.63 42.21 1.14
N LYS A 268 15.97 41.53 2.26
CA LYS A 268 16.12 42.01 3.66
C LYS A 268 14.86 42.22 4.53
N LYS A 269 14.73 41.39 5.58
CA LYS A 269 14.90 41.78 7.02
C LYS A 269 14.55 40.62 7.98
N ALA A 270 15.44 40.40 8.95
CA ALA A 270 15.24 39.75 10.26
C ALA A 270 16.19 40.47 11.25
N PRO A 271 16.15 40.26 12.59
CA PRO A 271 15.18 39.55 13.44
C PRO A 271 14.73 40.37 14.68
N GLU A 272 13.73 39.90 15.45
CA GLU A 272 13.51 40.37 16.82
C GLU A 272 12.83 39.28 17.68
N LYS A 273 13.25 39.21 18.97
CA LYS A 273 12.73 38.43 20.11
C LYS A 273 13.39 37.09 20.43
N GLN A 274 14.65 37.19 20.88
CA GLN A 274 15.09 36.57 22.13
C GLN A 274 14.53 37.37 23.30
N GLU A 275 13.54 36.84 24.03
CA GLU A 275 13.25 37.14 25.44
C GLU A 275 12.04 36.30 25.87
N LYS A 276 12.35 35.11 26.40
CA LYS A 276 11.55 34.29 27.34
C LYS A 276 12.31 32.98 27.58
N ARG A 277 13.53 33.13 28.08
CA ARG A 277 14.33 32.11 28.78
C ARG A 277 14.59 32.72 30.15
N ASN A 278 13.77 32.34 31.12
CA ASN A 278 14.03 32.38 32.58
C ASN A 278 12.69 32.32 33.32
N GLU A 279 12.17 31.11 33.46
CA GLU A 279 11.30 30.69 34.58
C GLU A 279 10.94 29.23 34.31
N GLN A 280 11.71 28.30 34.91
CA GLN A 280 11.40 26.89 35.22
C GLN A 280 12.67 26.03 35.19
N GLU A 281 13.69 26.43 35.96
CA GLU A 281 14.66 25.48 36.52
C GLU A 281 14.44 25.46 38.03
N LYS A 282 13.71 24.43 38.49
CA LYS A 282 13.80 23.78 39.81
C LYS A 282 12.70 22.72 39.89
N ASN A 283 12.94 21.59 39.25
CA ASN A 283 12.36 20.33 39.66
C ASN A 283 13.52 19.32 39.74
N GLU A 284 13.92 19.01 40.97
CA GLU A 284 14.84 17.91 41.22
C GLU A 284 14.21 16.62 40.67
N GLU A 285 14.83 16.01 39.66
CA GLU A 285 14.47 14.69 39.17
C GLU A 285 14.68 13.66 40.30
N LYS A 286 13.61 13.33 41.01
CA LYS A 286 13.60 12.16 41.90
C LYS A 286 13.84 10.92 41.06
N LYS A 287 14.91 10.17 41.35
CA LYS A 287 15.11 8.83 40.80
C LYS A 287 13.87 7.97 41.09
N PRO A 288 13.34 7.25 40.08
CA PRO A 288 12.14 6.45 40.24
C PRO A 288 12.36 5.34 41.27
N SER A 289 11.33 5.08 42.08
CA SER A 289 11.36 4.01 43.09
C SER A 289 11.28 2.63 42.43
N ILE A 290 11.63 1.58 43.17
CA ILE A 290 11.51 0.18 42.70
C ILE A 290 10.06 -0.14 42.29
N ASP A 291 9.08 0.46 42.98
CA ASP A 291 7.66 0.29 42.66
C ASP A 291 7.27 1.00 41.36
N ASP A 292 7.88 2.15 41.06
CA ASP A 292 7.66 2.85 39.78
C ASP A 292 8.24 2.07 38.61
N ILE A 293 9.38 1.41 38.82
CA ILE A 293 10.01 0.51 37.85
C ILE A 293 9.15 -0.74 37.64
N ALA A 294 8.58 -1.32 38.71
CA ALA A 294 7.72 -2.50 38.61
C ALA A 294 6.40 -2.24 37.84
N ARG A 295 5.86 -1.01 37.92
CA ARG A 295 4.66 -0.60 37.17
C ARG A 295 4.88 -0.49 35.67
N LEU A 296 6.08 -0.07 35.24
CA LEU A 296 6.47 -0.02 33.82
C LEU A 296 6.43 -1.40 33.14
N PHE A 297 6.68 -2.48 33.87
CA PHE A 297 6.67 -3.85 33.33
C PHE A 297 5.29 -4.54 33.39
N THR A 298 4.35 -4.01 34.18
CA THR A 298 3.06 -4.68 34.46
C THR A 298 1.83 -3.93 33.94
N GLY A 299 2.00 -2.68 33.47
CA GLY A 299 0.93 -1.88 32.88
C GLY A 299 -0.19 -1.51 33.87
N LYS A 300 0.07 -1.52 35.17
CA LYS A 300 -0.84 -1.09 36.25
C LYS A 300 -0.27 0.09 37.02
#